data_AF-U6RPW3-F1
#
_entry.id   AF-U6RPW3-F1
#
_cell.length_a   1.000
_cell.length_b   1.000
_cell.length_c   1.000
_cell.angle_alpha   90.00
_cell.angle_beta   90.00
_cell.angle_gamma   90.00
#
_symmetry.space_group_name_H-M   'P 1'
#
loop_
_entity.id
_entity.type
_entity.pdbx_description
1 polymer ?
#
loop_
_entity_poly.entity_id
_entity_poly.type
_entity_poly.pdbx_seq_one_letter_code
_entity_poly.pdbx_strand_id
1 'polypeptide(L)' 'MYVARHSWASTARRMNIPIAVISEGLGHDNEVTTSIYLSTVGSEAIDNANKKIIKLL' A
#
# COMPACT_ATOMS: atom_id res chain seq x y z
N MET A 1 7.33 -13.63 -6.12
CA MET A 1 5.89 -13.31 -6.16
C MET A 1 5.49 -12.12 -5.26
N TYR A 2 6.25 -11.81 -4.20
CA TYR A 2 5.99 -10.68 -3.28
C TYR A 2 5.88 -9.31 -3.98
N VAL A 3 6.83 -9.00 -4.88
CA VAL A 3 6.84 -7.72 -5.62
C VAL A 3 5.59 -7.53 -6.49
N ALA A 4 5.14 -8.57 -7.20
CA ALA A 4 3.96 -8.48 -8.06
C ALA A 4 2.67 -8.22 -7.26
N ARG A 5 2.47 -8.91 -6.12
CA ARG A 5 1.33 -8.65 -5.22
C ARG A 5 1.39 -7.24 -4.64
N HIS A 6 2.56 -6.79 -4.18
CA HIS A 6 2.75 -5.44 -3.67
C HIS A 6 2.44 -4.39 -4.74
N SER A 7 2.98 -4.52 -5.94
CA SER A 7 2.74 -3.59 -7.05
C SER A 7 1.26 -3.54 -7.45
N TRP A 8 0.58 -4.69 -7.50
CA TRP A 8 -0.84 -4.76 -7.81
C TRP A 8 -1.69 -4.06 -6.74
N ALA A 9 -1.51 -4.39 -5.47
CA ALA A 9 -2.26 -3.78 -4.37
C ALA A 9 -1.99 -2.28 -4.23
N SER A 10 -0.74 -1.85 -4.44
CA SER A 10 -0.35 -0.42 -4.50
C SER A 10 -1.15 0.32 -5.57
N THR A 11 -1.23 -0.27 -6.76
CA THR A 11 -1.87 0.34 -7.91
C THR A 11 -3.38 0.37 -7.72
N ALA A 12 -3.99 -0.73 -7.27
CA ALA A 12 -5.41 -0.79 -6.94
C ALA A 12 -5.80 0.25 -5.88
N ARG A 13 -4.98 0.42 -4.84
CA ARG A 13 -5.20 1.45 -3.81
C ARG A 13 -5.14 2.87 -4.39
N ARG A 14 -4.16 3.18 -5.27
CA ARG A 14 -4.07 4.49 -5.95
C ARG A 14 -5.23 4.75 -6.92
N MET A 15 -5.80 3.70 -7.49
CA MET A 15 -7.00 3.78 -8.32
C MET A 15 -8.30 3.85 -7.49
N ASN A 16 -8.19 4.00 -6.17
CA ASN A 16 -9.32 4.11 -5.25
C ASN A 16 -10.27 2.90 -5.30
N ILE A 17 -9.74 1.71 -5.61
CA ILE A 17 -10.48 0.45 -5.55
C ILE A 17 -10.86 0.15 -4.09
N PRO A 18 -12.11 -0.27 -3.81
CA PRO A 18 -12.54 -0.60 -2.44
C PRO A 18 -11.64 -1.64 -1.78
N ILE A 19 -11.39 -1.47 -0.48
CA ILE A 19 -10.53 -2.37 0.28
C ILE A 19 -11.04 -3.82 0.27
N ALA A 20 -12.36 -4.03 0.26
CA ALA A 20 -13.00 -5.33 0.09
C ALA A 20 -12.49 -6.07 -1.16
N VAL A 21 -12.49 -5.39 -2.31
CA VAL A 21 -12.06 -5.94 -3.60
C VAL A 21 -10.56 -6.24 -3.61
N ILE A 22 -9.75 -5.36 -3.00
CA ILE A 22 -8.31 -5.59 -2.85
C ILE A 22 -8.06 -6.79 -1.93
N SER A 23 -8.84 -6.93 -0.85
CA SER A 23 -8.74 -8.04 0.11
C SER A 23 -9.01 -9.38 -0.56
N GLU A 24 -10.08 -9.45 -1.33
CA GLU A 24 -10.44 -10.65 -2.09
C GLU A 24 -9.38 -10.97 -3.15
N GLY A 25 -8.89 -9.98 -3.90
CA GLY A 25 -7.83 -10.16 -4.90
C GLY A 25 -6.47 -10.60 -4.32
N LEU A 26 -6.20 -10.29 -3.04
CA LEU A 26 -5.02 -10.77 -2.33
C LEU A 26 -5.22 -12.16 -1.69
N GLY A 27 -6.48 -12.62 -1.61
CA GLY A 27 -6.86 -13.84 -0.90
C GLY A 27 -6.79 -13.68 0.62
N HIS A 28 -7.11 -12.50 1.15
CA HIS A 28 -7.16 -12.25 2.59
C HIS A 28 -8.58 -12.47 3.12
N ASP A 29 -8.70 -13.19 4.25
CA ASP A 29 -9.97 -13.52 4.88
C ASP A 29 -10.68 -12.33 5.52
N ASN A 30 -9.95 -11.23 5.79
CA ASN A 30 -10.51 -10.02 6.36
C ASN A 30 -9.79 -8.75 5.88
N GLU A 31 -10.52 -7.64 5.89
CA GLU A 31 -10.01 -6.34 5.46
C GLU A 31 -8.95 -5.76 6.41
N VAL A 32 -8.89 -6.20 7.66
CA VAL A 32 -7.88 -5.73 8.64
C VAL A 32 -6.48 -6.17 8.19
N THR A 33 -6.32 -7.43 7.78
CA THR A 33 -5.09 -7.95 7.18
C THR A 33 -4.72 -7.16 5.93
N THR A 34 -5.69 -6.80 5.10
CA THR A 34 -5.48 -5.96 3.92
C THR A 34 -5.07 -4.54 4.28
N SER A 35 -5.64 -3.95 5.33
CA SER A 35 -5.29 -2.61 5.77
C SER A 35 -3.86 -2.53 6.32
N ILE A 36 -3.44 -3.56 7.07
CA ILE A 36 -2.05 -3.70 7.54
C ILE A 36 -1.12 -3.94 6.35
N TYR A 37 -1.52 -4.79 5.40
CA TYR A 37 -0.74 -5.02 4.18
C TYR A 37 -0.54 -3.72 3.38
N LEU A 38 -1.62 -2.95 3.18
CA LEU A 38 -1.60 -1.69 2.46
C LEU A 38 -0.86 -0.57 3.21
N SER A 39 -0.73 -0.60 4.54
CA SER A 39 0.05 0.40 5.27
C SER A 39 1.56 0.28 5.02
N THR A 40 2.01 -0.91 4.64
CA THR A 40 3.40 -1.16 4.21
C THR A 40 3.63 -0.81 2.74
N VAL A 41 2.56 -0.57 1.99
CA VAL A 41 2.59 -0.33 0.56
C VAL A 41 2.71 1.16 0.27
N GLY A 42 3.79 1.56 -0.41
CA GLY A 42 3.96 2.95 -0.88
C GLY A 42 4.55 3.92 0.14
N SER A 43 5.25 3.41 1.17
CA SER A 43 6.00 4.28 2.09
C SER A 43 7.02 5.16 1.36
N GLU A 44 7.52 4.77 0.19
CA GLU A 44 8.50 5.55 -0.59
C GLU A 44 8.11 7.02 -0.82
N ALA A 45 6.83 7.32 -1.07
CA ALA A 45 6.39 8.70 -1.26
C ALA A 45 6.47 9.50 0.05
N ILE A 46 6.06 8.89 1.16
CA ILE A 46 6.13 9.46 2.51
C ILE A 46 7.60 9.57 2.95
N ASP A 47 8.41 8.55 2.71
CA ASP A 47 9.83 8.50 3.02
C ASP A 47 10.60 9.57 2.24
N ASN A 48 10.28 9.76 0.96
CA ASN A 48 10.85 10.83 0.13
C ASN A 48 10.43 12.22 0.60
N ALA A 49 9.17 12.39 1.03
CA ALA A 49 8.71 13.64 1.61
C ALA A 49 9.43 13.94 2.93
N ASN A 50 9.53 12.95 3.82
CA ASN A 50 10.23 13.06 5.10
C ASN A 50 11.72 13.41 4.90
N LYS A 51 12.41 12.76 3.95
CA LYS A 51 13.80 13.09 3.60
C LYS A 51 13.97 14.55 3.17
N LYS A 52 13.03 15.10 2.39
CA LYS A 52 13.06 16.51 1.97
C LYS A 52 12.88 17.45 3.16
N ILE A 53 11.93 17.17 4.05
CA ILE A 53 11.69 17.99 5.24
C ILE A 53 12.90 17.96 6.17
N ILE A 54 13.45 16.78 6.46
CA ILE A 54 14.63 16.62 7.33
C ILE A 54 15.85 17.37 6.75
N LYS A 55 16.04 17.38 5.42
CA LYS A 55 17.13 18.12 4.77
C LYS A 55 16.98 19.65 4.88
N LEU A 56 15.77 20.14 5.14
CA LEU A 56 15.47 21.56 5.31
C LEU A 56 15.51 22.01 6.78
N LEU A 57 15.69 21.07 7.72
CA LEU A 57 15.99 21.33 9.13
C LEU A 57 17.51 21.41 9.34
#